data_AF-A0A812SH74-F1
#
_entry.id   AF-A0A812SH74-F1
#
_cell.length_a   1.000
_cell.length_b   1.000
_cell.length_c   1.000
_cell.angle_alpha   90.00
_cell.angle_beta   90.00
_cell.angle_gamma   90.00
#
_symmetry.space_group_name_H-M   'P 1'
#
loop_
_entity.id
_entity.type
_entity.pdbx_description
1 polymer ?
#
loop_
_entity_poly.entity_id
_entity_poly.type
_entity_poly.pdbx_seq_one_letter_code
_entity_poly.pdbx_strand_id
1 'polypeptide(L)'
;ALPAPWKPEELGFPSPCQRGSAFLLGPSHFLPRHLSEAKLESKVLGPHIRQVQGVDSMALEALPIFHSSTLQILEEAHSAYNHTVFLVPNWYFGNRYVDRLGSDELFLDLPLEAYNVVRENVNAEHNEVMVSHGLSCLEYLAVHLPRLKFIFWCIARRTLIPNRTSTVPLEGQYLQVTSRFRDNTLDVLQYSDLDTFTRRHMK
;
A
#
# COMPACT_ATOMS: atom_id res chain seq x y z
N ALA A 1 14.27 -16.18 17.48
CA ALA A 1 14.50 -14.72 17.41
C ALA A 1 13.63 -14.17 16.30
N LEU A 2 12.85 -13.13 16.55
CA LEU A 2 12.03 -12.47 15.53
C LEU A 2 12.92 -11.54 14.68
N PRO A 3 12.64 -11.34 13.38
CA PRO A 3 13.41 -10.41 12.57
C PRO A 3 13.25 -8.98 13.12
N ALA A 4 14.32 -8.19 13.05
CA ALA A 4 14.28 -6.76 13.36
C ALA A 4 13.35 -6.03 12.36
N PRO A 5 12.85 -4.81 12.69
CA PRO A 5 12.33 -3.91 11.65
C PRO A 5 13.34 -3.86 10.49
N TRP A 6 12.83 -3.94 9.26
CA TRP A 6 13.67 -4.05 8.07
C TRP A 6 14.66 -2.89 8.02
N LYS A 7 15.96 -3.18 8.09
CA LYS A 7 16.97 -2.15 7.90
C LYS A 7 17.09 -1.86 6.40
N PRO A 8 17.12 -0.59 5.96
CA PRO A 8 17.25 -0.23 4.55
C PRO A 8 18.41 -0.91 3.81
N GLU A 9 19.52 -1.09 4.54
CA GLU A 9 20.73 -1.74 4.04
C GLU A 9 20.50 -3.22 3.68
N GLU A 10 19.49 -3.86 4.27
CA GLU A 10 19.09 -5.25 4.04
C GLU A 10 18.04 -5.38 2.90
N LEU A 11 17.45 -4.26 2.46
CA LEU A 11 16.42 -4.22 1.41
C LEU A 11 17.00 -4.37 -0.01
N GLY A 12 18.32 -4.27 -0.16
CA GLY A 12 19.02 -4.59 -1.41
C GLY A 12 18.63 -3.70 -2.58
N PHE A 13 18.54 -2.38 -2.35
CA PHE A 13 18.29 -1.44 -3.44
C PHE A 13 19.33 -1.59 -4.56
N PRO A 14 18.92 -1.74 -5.83
CA PRO A 14 19.86 -1.86 -6.93
C PRO A 14 20.74 -0.61 -7.01
N SER A 15 22.01 -0.84 -7.36
CA SER A 15 22.93 0.24 -7.69
C SER A 15 22.34 1.11 -8.81
N PRO A 16 22.67 2.41 -8.90
CA PRO A 16 22.04 3.32 -9.87
C PRO A 16 22.06 2.83 -11.32
N CYS A 17 23.07 2.05 -11.72
CA CYS A 17 23.19 1.47 -13.06
C CYS A 17 22.35 0.19 -13.30
N GLN A 18 21.74 -0.38 -12.27
CA GLN A 18 20.91 -1.59 -12.31
C GLN A 18 19.42 -1.30 -12.05
N ARG A 19 19.05 -0.04 -11.81
CA ARG A 19 17.67 0.36 -11.50
C ARG A 19 16.78 0.27 -12.73
N GLY A 20 15.55 -0.20 -12.52
CA GLY A 20 14.44 0.03 -13.44
C GLY A 20 14.13 1.52 -13.61
N SER A 21 13.32 1.81 -14.63
CA SER A 21 12.77 3.14 -14.90
C SER A 21 11.71 3.58 -13.89
N ALA A 22 11.22 2.73 -12.99
CA ALA A 22 10.25 3.11 -11.94
C ALA A 22 10.35 2.16 -10.75
N PHE A 23 9.76 2.55 -9.61
CA PHE A 23 9.63 1.68 -8.42
C PHE A 23 8.17 1.47 -8.05
N LEU A 24 7.80 0.28 -7.56
CA LEU A 24 6.47 -0.06 -7.05
C LEU A 24 6.58 -0.74 -5.69
N LEU A 25 6.03 -0.09 -4.67
CA LEU A 25 5.80 -0.66 -3.35
C LEU A 25 4.34 -1.09 -3.22
N GLY A 26 4.11 -2.34 -2.84
CA GLY A 26 2.76 -2.82 -2.57
C GLY A 26 2.71 -3.94 -1.54
N PRO A 27 1.51 -4.31 -1.07
CA PRO A 27 1.38 -5.40 -0.12
C PRO A 27 1.66 -6.75 -0.80
N SER A 28 2.18 -7.72 -0.04
CA SER A 28 2.53 -9.07 -0.52
C SER A 28 1.42 -9.81 -1.26
N HIS A 29 0.14 -9.49 -1.03
CA HIS A 29 -0.99 -10.13 -1.72
C HIS A 29 -1.43 -9.39 -3.01
N PHE A 30 -0.82 -8.24 -3.32
CA PHE A 30 -1.04 -7.49 -4.55
C PHE A 30 -0.10 -7.99 -5.66
N LEU A 31 1.20 -8.07 -5.39
CA LEU A 31 2.21 -8.30 -6.44
C LEU A 31 2.21 -9.72 -7.05
N PRO A 32 2.17 -10.84 -6.30
CA PRO A 32 2.14 -12.18 -6.90
C PRO A 32 0.94 -12.40 -7.82
N ARG A 33 -0.23 -11.83 -7.48
CA ARG A 33 -1.45 -11.99 -8.25
C ARG A 33 -1.36 -11.27 -9.59
N HIS A 34 -0.95 -10.00 -9.59
CA HIS A 34 -0.83 -9.23 -10.84
C HIS A 34 0.33 -9.69 -11.72
N LEU A 35 1.42 -10.17 -11.12
CA LEU A 35 2.52 -10.79 -11.88
C LEU A 35 2.08 -12.10 -12.54
N SER A 36 1.30 -12.93 -11.84
CA SER A 36 0.71 -14.14 -12.44
C SER A 36 -0.27 -13.81 -13.57
N GLU A 37 -1.11 -12.78 -13.41
CA GLU A 37 -2.03 -12.29 -14.45
C GLU A 37 -1.26 -11.73 -15.68
N ALA A 38 -0.09 -11.14 -15.46
CA ALA A 38 0.83 -10.71 -16.52
C ALA A 38 1.70 -11.84 -17.12
N LYS A 39 1.46 -13.11 -16.73
CA LYS A 39 2.24 -14.30 -17.13
C LYS A 39 3.72 -14.25 -16.72
N LEU A 40 4.02 -13.61 -15.60
CA LEU A 40 5.36 -13.53 -15.02
C LEU A 40 5.43 -14.45 -13.79
N GLU A 41 6.51 -15.23 -13.66
CA GLU A 41 6.62 -16.24 -12.60
C GLU A 41 6.54 -15.63 -11.19
N SER A 42 5.55 -16.08 -10.42
CA SER A 42 5.23 -15.54 -9.10
C SER A 42 6.05 -16.22 -8.00
N LYS A 43 7.21 -15.66 -7.66
CA LYS A 43 7.87 -15.88 -6.36
C LYS A 43 8.18 -14.52 -5.71
N VAL A 44 7.11 -13.78 -5.38
CA VAL A 44 7.21 -12.45 -4.77
C VAL A 44 6.78 -12.52 -3.31
N LEU A 45 7.65 -13.10 -2.49
CA LEU A 45 7.54 -13.04 -1.04
C LEU A 45 8.94 -12.69 -0.51
N GLY A 46 9.07 -11.54 0.15
CA GLY A 46 10.32 -11.06 0.75
C GLY A 46 10.66 -9.62 0.38
N PRO A 47 11.66 -9.02 1.05
CA PRO A 47 12.05 -7.61 0.89
C PRO A 47 12.76 -7.31 -0.41
N HIS A 48 12.97 -8.31 -1.25
CA HIS A 48 13.88 -8.19 -2.37
C HIS A 48 13.21 -7.44 -3.51
N ILE A 49 13.89 -6.40 -3.99
CA ILE A 49 13.50 -5.68 -5.18
C ILE A 49 13.66 -6.59 -6.41
N ARG A 50 12.63 -6.64 -7.24
CA ARG A 50 12.62 -7.41 -8.50
C ARG A 50 12.26 -6.49 -9.66
N GLN A 51 13.09 -6.50 -10.69
CA GLN A 51 12.81 -5.77 -11.92
C GLN A 51 11.83 -6.56 -12.80
N VAL A 52 10.71 -5.92 -13.15
CA VAL A 52 9.68 -6.46 -14.04
C VAL A 52 9.41 -5.44 -15.12
N GLN A 53 9.73 -5.77 -16.38
CA GLN A 53 9.49 -4.88 -17.54
C GLN A 53 10.02 -3.45 -17.33
N GLY A 54 11.17 -3.31 -16.66
CA GLY A 54 11.75 -2.00 -16.34
C GLY A 54 11.19 -1.35 -15.07
N VAL A 55 10.29 -1.98 -14.33
CA VAL A 55 9.79 -1.49 -13.03
C VAL A 55 10.35 -2.35 -11.91
N ASP A 56 11.09 -1.73 -11.00
CA ASP A 56 11.55 -2.37 -9.78
C ASP A 56 10.40 -2.47 -8.79
N SER A 57 10.06 -3.67 -8.35
CA SER A 57 8.91 -3.94 -7.50
C SER A 57 9.34 -4.58 -6.19
N MET A 58 8.76 -4.11 -5.09
CA MET A 58 8.93 -4.67 -3.75
C MET A 58 7.56 -4.99 -3.15
N ALA A 59 7.37 -6.24 -2.73
CA ALA A 59 6.18 -6.68 -2.02
C ALA A 59 6.51 -6.99 -0.58
N LEU A 60 5.98 -6.18 0.33
CA LEU A 60 6.15 -6.43 1.75
C LEU A 60 4.88 -7.00 2.33
N GLU A 61 5.03 -8.09 3.07
CA GLU A 61 3.94 -8.60 3.88
C GLU A 61 3.66 -7.59 4.98
N ALA A 62 2.39 -7.17 5.06
CA ALA A 62 1.89 -6.30 6.11
C ALA A 62 2.70 -5.01 6.35
N LEU A 63 2.71 -4.13 5.35
CA LEU A 63 3.27 -2.79 5.50
C LEU A 63 2.13 -1.75 5.55
N PRO A 64 1.62 -1.37 6.73
CA PRO A 64 0.60 -0.34 6.83
C PRO A 64 1.11 1.02 6.34
N ILE A 65 0.24 1.83 5.74
CA ILE A 65 0.60 3.16 5.22
C ILE A 65 1.19 4.09 6.29
N PHE A 66 0.81 3.89 7.55
CA PHE A 66 1.22 4.66 8.71
C PHE A 66 2.43 4.07 9.46
N HIS A 67 3.14 3.09 8.89
CA HIS A 67 4.34 2.55 9.51
C HIS A 67 5.58 3.35 9.11
N SER A 68 6.51 3.59 10.03
CA SER A 68 7.80 4.28 9.79
C SER A 68 8.60 3.67 8.63
N SER A 69 8.75 2.35 8.60
CA SER A 69 9.40 1.63 7.50
C SER A 69 8.75 1.89 6.13
N THR A 70 7.44 2.16 6.07
CA THR A 70 6.80 2.58 4.80
C THR A 70 7.36 3.90 4.32
N LEU A 71 7.41 4.90 5.20
CA LEU A 71 7.96 6.20 4.88
C LEU A 71 9.42 6.07 4.44
N GLN A 72 10.24 5.38 5.23
CA GLN A 72 11.67 5.20 4.97
C GLN A 72 11.95 4.59 3.58
N ILE A 73 11.25 3.50 3.24
CA ILE A 73 11.39 2.84 1.93
C ILE A 73 10.98 3.78 0.80
N LEU A 74 9.91 4.56 1.00
CA LEU A 74 9.44 5.50 -0.01
C LEU A 74 10.37 6.68 -0.20
N GLU A 75 10.98 7.19 0.86
CA GLU A 75 12.01 8.24 0.80
C GLU A 75 13.26 7.74 0.06
N GLU A 76 13.71 6.53 0.38
CA GLU A 76 14.84 5.87 -0.27
C GLU A 76 14.55 5.62 -1.75
N ALA A 77 13.38 5.09 -2.09
CA ALA A 77 12.96 4.92 -3.47
C ALA A 77 12.82 6.28 -4.18
N HIS A 78 12.26 7.29 -3.53
CA HIS A 78 12.11 8.61 -4.13
C HIS A 78 13.45 9.29 -4.41
N SER A 79 14.46 9.07 -3.55
CA SER A 79 15.85 9.52 -3.78
C SER A 79 16.54 8.69 -4.86
N ALA A 80 16.28 7.39 -4.90
CA ALA A 80 16.95 6.45 -5.78
C ALA A 80 16.46 6.51 -7.24
N TYR A 81 15.18 6.72 -7.48
CA TYR A 81 14.59 6.63 -8.82
C TYR A 81 14.35 8.03 -9.39
N ASN A 82 14.74 8.23 -10.66
CA ASN A 82 14.56 9.52 -11.34
C ASN A 82 13.13 9.75 -11.87
N HIS A 83 12.31 8.72 -11.86
CA HIS A 83 10.95 8.69 -12.40
C HIS A 83 9.91 8.48 -11.30
N THR A 84 8.74 7.96 -11.66
CA THR A 84 7.63 7.72 -10.75
C THR A 84 7.92 6.59 -9.76
N VAL A 85 7.57 6.85 -8.50
CA VAL A 85 7.47 5.84 -7.45
C VAL A 85 6.00 5.55 -7.24
N PHE A 86 5.61 4.29 -7.30
CA PHE A 86 4.23 3.85 -7.08
C PHE A 86 4.09 3.25 -5.69
N LEU A 87 2.96 3.55 -5.05
CA LEU A 87 2.56 2.95 -3.79
C LEU A 87 1.14 2.40 -3.92
N VAL A 88 0.95 1.14 -3.56
CA VAL A 88 -0.37 0.55 -3.30
C VAL A 88 -0.58 0.61 -1.78
N PRO A 89 -1.29 1.61 -1.25
CA PRO A 89 -1.27 1.82 0.19
C PRO A 89 -2.16 0.78 0.87
N ASN A 90 -1.75 0.36 2.06
CA ASN A 90 -2.45 -0.63 2.85
C ASN A 90 -2.87 -0.02 4.19
N TRP A 91 -4.17 0.22 4.36
CA TRP A 91 -4.72 0.78 5.60
C TRP A 91 -4.78 -0.26 6.71
N TYR A 92 -4.63 -1.56 6.41
CA TYR A 92 -4.57 -2.59 7.44
C TYR A 92 -5.76 -2.61 8.43
N PHE A 93 -6.99 -2.46 7.93
CA PHE A 93 -8.22 -2.50 8.74
C PHE A 93 -8.29 -3.71 9.69
N GLY A 94 -8.75 -3.48 10.92
CA GLY A 94 -8.70 -4.47 12.02
C GLY A 94 -7.35 -4.52 12.72
N ASN A 95 -6.55 -3.45 12.64
CA ASN A 95 -5.28 -3.36 13.36
C ASN A 95 -5.52 -3.37 14.88
N ARG A 96 -4.71 -4.11 15.63
CA ARG A 96 -4.78 -4.14 17.11
C ARG A 96 -4.26 -2.86 17.79
N TYR A 97 -3.56 -2.01 17.05
CA TYR A 97 -2.99 -0.74 17.51
C TYR A 97 -3.75 0.48 16.97
N VAL A 98 -5.01 0.33 16.58
CA VAL A 98 -5.83 1.45 16.08
C VAL A 98 -5.86 2.62 17.07
N ASP A 99 -5.88 2.34 18.37
CA ASP A 99 -5.87 3.36 19.43
C ASP A 99 -4.60 4.21 19.44
N ARG A 100 -3.49 3.72 18.86
CA ARG A 100 -2.25 4.50 18.72
C ARG A 100 -2.28 5.48 17.55
N LEU A 101 -3.21 5.32 16.61
CA LEU A 101 -3.35 6.18 15.42
C LEU A 101 -4.08 7.50 15.71
N GLY A 102 -4.43 7.76 16.97
CA GLY A 102 -4.97 9.06 17.41
C GLY A 102 -3.89 10.01 17.95
N SER A 103 -2.60 9.71 17.79
CA SER A 103 -1.50 10.57 18.21
C SER A 103 -1.15 11.62 17.14
N ASP A 104 -0.39 12.65 17.52
CA ASP A 104 0.14 13.66 16.59
C ASP A 104 1.18 13.10 15.59
N GLU A 105 1.66 11.87 15.81
CA GLU A 105 2.68 11.22 15.00
C GLU A 105 2.05 10.42 13.85
N LEU A 106 2.32 10.83 12.61
CA LEU A 106 1.74 10.19 11.41
C LEU A 106 2.31 8.80 11.14
N PHE A 107 3.62 8.60 11.31
CA PHE A 107 4.30 7.35 10.96
C PHE A 107 4.84 6.69 12.22
N LEU A 108 4.21 5.59 12.62
CA LEU A 108 4.47 4.92 13.87
C LEU A 108 5.44 3.74 13.70
N ASP A 109 6.32 3.58 14.68
CA ASP A 109 7.01 2.32 14.94
C ASP A 109 6.06 1.37 15.67
N LEU A 110 5.52 0.41 14.92
CA LEU A 110 4.67 -0.64 15.45
C LEU A 110 5.43 -1.97 15.50
N PRO A 111 5.18 -2.81 16.52
CA PRO A 111 5.79 -4.14 16.57
C PRO A 111 5.25 -5.00 15.42
N LEU A 112 5.99 -6.06 15.03
CA LEU A 112 5.58 -6.95 13.94
C LEU A 112 4.18 -7.59 14.15
N GLU A 113 3.72 -7.68 15.40
CA GLU A 113 2.37 -8.19 15.69
C GLU A 113 1.23 -7.26 15.24
N ALA A 114 1.56 -6.00 14.92
CA ALA A 114 0.63 -5.03 14.31
C ALA A 114 0.15 -5.49 12.93
N TYR A 115 0.83 -6.49 12.39
CA TYR A 115 0.55 -7.17 11.14
C TYR A 115 -0.44 -8.33 11.30
N ASN A 116 -1.18 -8.38 12.41
CA ASN A 116 -2.27 -9.32 12.59
C ASN A 116 -3.60 -8.55 12.57
N VAL A 117 -4.48 -8.92 11.65
CA VAL A 117 -5.85 -8.40 11.62
C VAL A 117 -6.66 -9.10 12.70
N VAL A 118 -7.20 -8.32 13.63
CA VAL A 118 -8.15 -8.75 14.66
C VAL A 118 -9.54 -8.46 14.12
N ARG A 119 -10.35 -9.50 13.91
CA ARG A 119 -11.65 -9.38 13.25
C ARG A 119 -12.61 -8.50 14.06
N GLU A 120 -12.52 -8.59 15.38
CA GLU A 120 -13.29 -7.83 16.36
C GLU A 120 -13.01 -6.32 16.24
N ASN A 121 -11.81 -5.95 15.76
CA ASN A 121 -11.44 -4.56 15.54
C ASN A 121 -11.90 -4.01 14.19
N VAL A 122 -12.57 -4.80 13.35
CA VAL A 122 -13.16 -4.34 12.07
C VAL A 122 -14.57 -3.82 12.35
N ASN A 123 -14.65 -2.59 12.86
CA ASN A 123 -15.90 -1.90 13.17
C ASN A 123 -15.86 -0.46 12.63
N ALA A 124 -17.00 0.26 12.68
CA ALA A 124 -17.13 1.59 12.08
C ALA A 124 -16.19 2.63 12.73
N GLU A 125 -16.15 2.68 14.06
CA GLU A 125 -15.32 3.63 14.82
C GLU A 125 -13.83 3.45 14.54
N HIS A 126 -13.33 2.21 14.65
CA HIS A 126 -11.94 1.92 14.33
C HIS A 126 -11.62 2.22 12.87
N ASN A 127 -12.50 1.86 11.94
CA ASN A 127 -12.26 2.14 10.53
C ASN A 127 -12.23 3.64 10.21
N GLU A 128 -12.98 4.46 10.96
CA GLU A 128 -12.91 5.92 10.88
C GLU A 128 -11.54 6.44 11.27
N VAL A 129 -11.00 5.98 12.41
CA VAL A 129 -9.63 6.30 12.84
C VAL A 129 -8.60 5.85 11.80
N MET A 130 -8.68 4.60 11.35
CA MET A 130 -7.75 4.02 10.37
C MET A 130 -7.77 4.80 9.04
N VAL A 131 -8.96 5.21 8.57
CA VAL A 131 -9.10 5.99 7.33
C VAL A 131 -8.56 7.39 7.53
N SER A 132 -9.00 8.09 8.58
CA SER A 132 -8.58 9.47 8.86
C SER A 132 -7.05 9.56 8.93
N HIS A 133 -6.43 8.73 9.77
CA HIS A 133 -4.98 8.70 9.92
C HIS A 133 -4.26 8.30 8.63
N GLY A 134 -4.76 7.26 7.94
CA GLY A 134 -4.20 6.84 6.67
C GLY A 134 -4.27 7.91 5.59
N LEU A 135 -5.32 8.74 5.57
CA LEU A 135 -5.42 9.89 4.67
C LEU A 135 -4.38 10.96 5.02
N SER A 136 -4.19 11.28 6.30
CA SER A 136 -3.15 12.21 6.74
C SER A 136 -1.74 11.75 6.34
N CYS A 137 -1.43 10.45 6.44
CA CYS A 137 -0.18 9.88 5.94
C CYS A 137 -0.03 10.09 4.42
N LEU A 138 -1.09 9.85 3.65
CA LEU A 138 -1.05 10.04 2.20
C LEU A 138 -0.88 11.50 1.79
N GLU A 139 -1.51 12.43 2.52
CA GLU A 139 -1.34 13.87 2.30
C GLU A 139 0.10 14.29 2.54
N TYR A 140 0.69 13.82 3.64
CA TYR A 140 2.11 14.04 3.91
C TYR A 140 2.98 13.52 2.76
N LEU A 141 2.77 12.27 2.32
CA LEU A 141 3.54 11.66 1.25
C LEU A 141 3.36 12.39 -0.10
N ALA A 142 2.14 12.81 -0.42
CA ALA A 142 1.84 13.51 -1.67
C ALA A 142 2.55 14.87 -1.75
N VAL A 143 2.65 15.58 -0.61
CA VAL A 143 3.33 16.88 -0.51
C VAL A 143 4.85 16.73 -0.55
N HIS A 144 5.41 15.76 0.18
CA HIS A 144 6.86 15.65 0.37
C HIS A 144 7.56 14.82 -0.71
N LEU A 145 6.84 13.90 -1.36
CA LEU A 145 7.36 13.01 -2.40
C LEU A 145 6.59 13.25 -3.71
N PRO A 146 6.87 14.35 -4.46
CA PRO A 146 6.04 14.79 -5.59
C PRO A 146 5.99 13.81 -6.76
N ARG A 147 6.97 12.91 -6.87
CA ARG A 147 6.98 11.84 -7.89
C ARG A 147 6.24 10.58 -7.45
N LEU A 148 5.69 10.56 -6.22
CA LEU A 148 4.91 9.45 -5.72
C LEU A 148 3.50 9.45 -6.32
N LYS A 149 3.07 8.28 -6.79
CA LYS A 149 1.71 8.01 -7.27
C LYS A 149 1.08 6.86 -6.50
N PHE A 150 -0.19 7.01 -6.18
CA PHE A 150 -0.97 6.03 -5.44
C PHE A 150 -1.80 5.15 -6.37
N ILE A 151 -1.91 3.88 -6.02
CA ILE A 151 -2.80 2.90 -6.64
C ILE A 151 -3.74 2.39 -5.55
N PHE A 152 -4.95 2.95 -5.46
CA PHE A 152 -5.91 2.63 -4.37
C PHE A 152 -6.64 1.29 -4.54
N TRP A 153 -5.92 0.25 -4.96
CA TRP A 153 -6.45 -1.09 -5.21
C TRP A 153 -7.14 -1.72 -3.99
N CYS A 154 -6.48 -1.66 -2.82
CA CYS A 154 -7.01 -2.27 -1.60
C CYS A 154 -8.30 -1.60 -1.11
N ILE A 155 -8.44 -0.28 -1.31
CA ILE A 155 -9.66 0.47 -0.99
C ILE A 155 -10.75 0.21 -2.03
N ALA A 156 -10.41 0.22 -3.33
CA ALA A 156 -11.33 -0.17 -4.39
C ALA A 156 -11.98 -1.54 -4.07
N ARG A 157 -11.20 -2.56 -3.68
CA ARG A 157 -11.74 -3.90 -3.38
C ARG A 157 -12.68 -3.94 -2.20
N ARG A 158 -12.51 -3.03 -1.23
CA ARG A 158 -13.37 -2.96 -0.05
C ARG A 158 -14.65 -2.18 -0.34
N THR A 159 -14.59 -1.20 -1.24
CA THR A 159 -15.63 -0.18 -1.39
C THR A 159 -16.47 -0.32 -2.67
N LEU A 160 -15.94 -0.98 -3.71
CA LEU A 160 -16.64 -1.19 -4.98
C LEU A 160 -17.27 -2.59 -5.09
N ILE A 161 -16.83 -3.56 -4.27
CA ILE A 161 -17.42 -4.92 -4.27
C ILE A 161 -18.68 -4.91 -3.39
N PRO A 162 -19.87 -5.26 -3.93
CA PRO A 162 -21.11 -5.28 -3.17
C PRO A 162 -21.01 -6.16 -1.91
N ASN A 163 -21.68 -5.75 -0.82
CA ASN A 163 -21.73 -6.43 0.49
C ASN A 163 -20.40 -6.49 1.28
N ARG A 164 -19.38 -5.69 0.91
CA ARG A 164 -18.14 -5.53 1.70
C ARG A 164 -17.94 -4.14 2.30
N THR A 165 -18.82 -3.21 1.98
CA THR A 165 -18.73 -1.76 2.22
C THR A 165 -19.17 -1.29 3.60
N SER A 166 -19.78 -2.14 4.42
CA SER A 166 -20.61 -1.65 5.54
C SER A 166 -19.86 -0.91 6.64
N THR A 167 -18.53 -0.91 6.64
CA THR A 167 -17.74 -0.32 7.73
C THR A 167 -16.68 0.70 7.27
N VAL A 168 -16.51 0.97 5.97
CA VAL A 168 -15.57 2.00 5.52
C VAL A 168 -16.30 3.35 5.45
N PRO A 169 -15.83 4.41 6.16
CA PRO A 169 -16.47 5.72 6.14
C PRO A 169 -16.42 6.37 4.75
N LEU A 170 -17.29 7.36 4.51
CA LEU A 170 -17.42 8.04 3.21
C LEU A 170 -16.08 8.55 2.67
N GLU A 171 -15.26 9.21 3.49
CA GLU A 171 -13.96 9.75 3.08
C GLU A 171 -12.96 8.67 2.66
N GLY A 172 -13.13 7.43 3.15
CA GLY A 172 -12.31 6.28 2.79
C GLY A 172 -12.86 5.50 1.60
N GLN A 173 -13.97 5.95 0.98
CA GLN A 173 -14.52 5.30 -0.20
C GLN A 173 -13.67 5.61 -1.43
N TYR A 174 -13.52 4.63 -2.31
CA TYR A 174 -12.64 4.72 -3.47
C TYR A 174 -12.80 6.01 -4.26
N LEU A 175 -14.02 6.37 -4.65
CA LEU A 175 -14.29 7.56 -5.44
C LEU A 175 -13.90 8.87 -4.71
N GLN A 176 -14.04 8.90 -3.39
CA GLN A 176 -13.66 10.08 -2.60
C GLN A 176 -12.14 10.20 -2.51
N VAL A 177 -11.45 9.09 -2.23
CA VAL A 177 -9.99 9.07 -2.12
C VAL A 177 -9.33 9.38 -3.47
N THR A 178 -9.80 8.79 -4.57
CA THR A 178 -9.25 9.08 -5.92
C THR A 178 -9.47 10.55 -6.31
N SER A 179 -10.63 11.12 -5.96
CA SER A 179 -10.90 12.54 -6.20
C SER A 179 -9.97 13.45 -5.37
N ARG A 180 -9.79 13.15 -4.07
CA ARG A 180 -8.91 13.91 -3.16
C ARG A 180 -7.46 13.93 -3.66
N PHE A 181 -6.96 12.80 -4.15
CA PHE A 181 -5.58 12.64 -4.63
C PHE A 181 -5.50 12.60 -6.17
N ARG A 182 -6.39 13.28 -6.89
CA ARG A 182 -6.49 13.22 -8.37
C ARG A 182 -5.16 13.37 -9.11
N ASP A 183 -4.31 14.27 -8.67
CA ASP A 183 -3.05 14.57 -9.34
C ASP A 183 -1.92 13.59 -8.92
N ASN A 184 -2.16 12.79 -7.88
CA ASN A 184 -1.25 11.77 -7.34
C ASN A 184 -1.76 10.34 -7.52
N THR A 185 -2.82 10.10 -8.30
CA THR A 185 -3.45 8.77 -8.38
C THR A 185 -3.40 8.18 -9.77
N LEU A 186 -3.10 6.89 -9.86
CA LEU A 186 -3.43 6.07 -11.02
C LEU A 186 -4.76 5.37 -10.73
N ASP A 187 -5.82 5.84 -11.41
CA ASP A 187 -7.19 5.37 -11.21
C ASP A 187 -7.35 3.95 -11.77
N VAL A 188 -7.60 2.97 -10.89
CA VAL A 188 -7.72 1.56 -11.28
C VAL A 188 -8.94 1.30 -12.17
N LEU A 189 -9.98 2.14 -12.13
CA LEU A 189 -11.16 2.01 -12.98
C LEU A 189 -10.91 2.42 -14.43
N GLN A 190 -9.82 3.15 -14.71
CA GLN A 190 -9.42 3.45 -16.08
C GLN A 190 -8.83 2.22 -16.80
N TYR A 191 -8.39 1.21 -16.04
CA TYR A 191 -7.66 0.05 -16.56
C TYR A 191 -8.36 -1.29 -16.29
N SER A 192 -9.45 -1.29 -15.52
CA SER A 192 -10.23 -2.48 -15.18
C SER A 192 -11.69 -2.09 -14.98
N ASP A 193 -12.61 -2.76 -15.69
CA ASP A 193 -14.03 -2.56 -15.46
C ASP A 193 -14.48 -3.16 -14.11
N LEU A 194 -15.62 -2.69 -13.59
CA LEU A 194 -16.16 -3.12 -12.31
C LEU A 194 -16.38 -4.65 -12.27
N ASP A 195 -16.72 -5.26 -13.41
CA ASP A 195 -16.95 -6.70 -13.55
C ASP A 195 -15.66 -7.51 -13.44
N THR A 196 -14.55 -7.01 -14.00
CA THR A 196 -13.22 -7.60 -13.88
C THR A 196 -12.70 -7.48 -12.45
N PHE A 197 -13.03 -6.38 -11.80
CA PHE A 197 -12.64 -6.10 -10.42
C PHE A 197 -13.43 -6.94 -9.38
N THR A 198 -14.72 -7.19 -9.64
CA THR A 198 -15.62 -7.94 -8.75
C THR A 198 -15.64 -9.45 -8.98
N ARG A 199 -15.07 -9.93 -10.10
CA ARG A 199 -14.86 -11.36 -10.34
C ARG A 199 -14.04 -11.96 -9.20
N ARG A 200 -14.76 -12.50 -8.21
CA ARG A 200 -14.28 -13.63 -7.41
C ARG A 200 -14.00 -14.71 -8.45
N HIS A 201 -12.74 -14.98 -8.74
CA HIS A 201 -12.41 -16.26 -9.32
C HIS A 201 -12.86 -17.30 -8.29
N MET A 202 -14.07 -17.81 -8.50
CA MET A 202 -14.55 -19.04 -7.90
C MET A 202 -13.51 -20.09 -8.31
N LYS A 203 -12.61 -20.41 -7.38
CA LYS A 203 -12.00 -21.72 -7.34
C LYS A 203 -12.88 -22.58 -6.47
#